data_AF-A0AAE1AHU5-F1
#
_entry.id   AF-A0AAE1AHU5-F1
#
_cell.length_a   1.000
_cell.length_b   1.000
_cell.length_c   1.000
_cell.angle_alpha   90.00
_cell.angle_beta   90.00
_cell.angle_gamma   90.00
#
_symmetry.space_group_name_H-M   'P 1'
#
loop_
_entity.id
_entity.type
_entity.pdbx_description
1 polymer ?
#
loop_
_entity_poly.entity_id
_entity_poly.type
_entity_poly.pdbx_seq_one_letter_code
_entity_poly.pdbx_strand_id
1 'polypeptide(L)'
;MALCRNGIKEMALCLNGIKEMALCLNGIKEMALCLNGIKEMALCLKGVKGLAVCLDGIKEMALCLDGIKEMALCLNGVKRLALCLDGIKEMALCLNGVKRLALCLDGIKGLALCLNSIKEMALCLNGVKELALCLDGIKGLALCLNGIKGLALCLDGIKEMALCLNGVKGLALCLDSIKGLALCLDGIKEMALCLNGIKGLALCLNGVKALALCLDGIKEMALCLNGIKRLALCLNGVKGLALCLDGIKGLALCLNGIKEMALCLNGIKEMALCLNGINEMALCLDSIKELPLCLDGVKEMLYV
;
A
#
# COMPACT_ATOMS: atom_id res chain seq x y z
N MET A 1 -26.72 17.68 -18.13
CA MET A 1 -25.88 18.38 -19.12
C MET A 1 -24.99 17.37 -19.81
N ALA A 2 -25.01 17.31 -21.14
CA ALA A 2 -24.13 16.44 -21.91
C ALA A 2 -23.36 17.28 -22.94
N LEU A 3 -22.05 17.05 -23.09
CA LEU A 3 -21.22 17.77 -24.07
C LEU A 3 -20.17 16.84 -24.68
N CYS A 4 -20.11 16.82 -26.01
CA CYS A 4 -19.08 16.09 -26.76
C CYS A 4 -18.38 17.05 -27.72
N ARG A 5 -17.05 17.19 -27.63
CA ARG A 5 -16.28 18.17 -28.41
C ARG A 5 -14.81 17.81 -28.54
N ASN A 6 -14.19 18.21 -29.65
CA ASN A 6 -12.78 18.01 -29.93
C ASN A 6 -12.04 19.34 -30.08
N GLY A 7 -10.73 19.34 -29.83
CA GLY A 7 -9.85 20.47 -30.15
C GLY A 7 -10.10 21.70 -29.30
N ILE A 8 -10.31 21.50 -28.00
CA ILE A 8 -10.59 22.57 -27.05
C ILE A 8 -9.27 23.16 -26.57
N LYS A 9 -9.08 24.46 -26.76
CA LYS A 9 -7.93 25.12 -26.15
C LYS A 9 -8.09 25.15 -24.63
N GLU A 10 -9.16 25.76 -24.14
CA GLU A 10 -9.43 25.92 -22.71
C GLU A 10 -10.91 25.66 -22.42
N MET A 11 -11.19 25.00 -21.29
CA MET A 11 -12.54 24.85 -20.76
C MET A 11 -12.54 25.08 -19.24
N ALA A 12 -13.43 25.94 -18.78
CA ALA A 12 -13.70 26.13 -17.36
C ALA A 12 -15.20 26.00 -17.11
N LEU A 13 -15.59 25.19 -16.12
CA LEU A 13 -16.99 25.05 -15.70
C LEU A 13 -17.11 25.20 -14.19
N CYS A 14 -18.01 26.09 -13.78
CA CYS A 14 -18.40 26.29 -12.39
C CYS A 14 -19.92 26.15 -12.27
N LEU A 15 -20.39 25.05 -11.69
CA LEU A 15 -21.82 24.70 -11.67
C LEU A 15 -22.22 24.08 -10.34
N ASN A 16 -23.46 24.34 -9.92
CA ASN A 16 -24.03 23.84 -8.68
C ASN A 16 -25.37 23.14 -8.94
N GLY A 17 -25.68 22.13 -8.15
CA GLY A 17 -27.03 21.53 -8.12
C GLY A 17 -27.38 20.78 -9.41
N ILE A 18 -26.44 20.01 -9.95
CA ILE A 18 -26.63 19.28 -11.20
C ILE A 18 -27.14 17.87 -10.91
N LYS A 19 -28.26 17.49 -11.52
CA LYS A 19 -28.71 16.10 -11.44
C LYS A 19 -27.71 15.17 -12.14
N GLU A 20 -27.42 15.44 -13.41
CA GLU A 20 -26.59 14.58 -14.26
C GLU A 20 -25.66 15.41 -15.15
N MET A 21 -24.39 15.04 -15.20
CA MET A 21 -23.37 15.62 -16.09
C MET A 21 -22.61 14.51 -16.83
N ALA A 22 -22.46 14.65 -18.15
CA ALA A 22 -21.62 13.77 -18.97
C ALA A 22 -20.77 14.61 -19.93
N LEU A 23 -19.43 14.50 -19.87
CA LEU A 23 -18.53 15.14 -20.83
C LEU A 23 -17.69 14.08 -21.55
N CYS A 24 -17.62 14.16 -22.87
CA CYS A 24 -16.74 13.32 -23.70
C CYS A 24 -15.90 14.20 -24.61
N LEU A 25 -14.63 14.45 -24.25
CA LEU A 25 -13.84 15.51 -24.85
C LEU A 25 -12.45 15.02 -25.26
N ASN A 26 -11.95 15.47 -26.41
CA ASN A 26 -10.63 15.10 -26.90
C ASN A 26 -9.78 16.32 -27.25
N GLY A 27 -8.47 16.21 -27.03
CA GLY A 27 -7.50 17.21 -27.45
C GLY A 27 -7.72 18.53 -26.71
N ILE A 28 -7.56 18.51 -25.39
CA ILE A 28 -7.72 19.68 -24.53
C ILE A 28 -6.35 20.19 -24.10
N LYS A 29 -6.10 21.50 -24.21
CA LYS A 29 -4.89 22.06 -23.58
C LYS A 29 -5.11 22.12 -22.07
N GLU A 30 -6.10 22.88 -21.61
CA GLU A 30 -6.38 23.07 -20.19
C GLU A 30 -7.87 22.88 -19.87
N MET A 31 -8.16 22.19 -18.77
CA MET A 31 -9.51 22.03 -18.24
C MET A 31 -9.55 22.29 -16.74
N ALA A 32 -10.50 23.11 -16.30
CA ALA A 32 -10.82 23.35 -14.90
C ALA A 32 -12.30 23.09 -14.62
N LEU A 33 -12.61 22.24 -13.64
CA LEU A 33 -13.97 21.97 -13.18
C LEU A 33 -14.08 22.28 -11.69
N CYS A 34 -15.03 23.14 -11.32
CA CYS A 34 -15.37 23.42 -9.93
C CYS A 34 -16.87 23.20 -9.74
N LEU A 35 -17.27 22.06 -9.17
CA LEU A 35 -18.68 21.67 -9.18
C LEU A 35 -19.15 21.20 -7.81
N ASN A 36 -20.36 21.61 -7.41
CA ASN A 36 -20.96 21.24 -6.14
C ASN A 36 -22.34 20.62 -6.32
N GLY A 37 -22.65 19.59 -5.53
CA GLY A 37 -23.99 19.03 -5.44
C GLY A 37 -24.39 18.34 -6.73
N ILE A 38 -23.62 17.32 -7.13
CA ILE A 38 -23.90 16.54 -8.33
C ILE A 38 -24.38 15.14 -7.95
N LYS A 39 -25.52 14.73 -8.48
CA LYS A 39 -25.99 13.36 -8.27
C LYS A 39 -25.17 12.37 -9.11
N GLU A 40 -25.03 12.59 -10.41
CA GLU A 40 -24.27 11.69 -11.29
C GLU A 40 -23.33 12.46 -12.24
N MET A 41 -22.07 12.03 -12.31
CA MET A 41 -21.06 12.58 -13.22
C MET A 41 -20.33 11.47 -13.97
N ALA A 42 -20.17 11.65 -15.28
CA ALA A 42 -19.28 10.86 -16.12
C ALA A 42 -18.36 11.79 -16.93
N LEU A 43 -17.04 11.57 -16.86
CA LEU A 43 -16.08 12.26 -17.73
C LEU A 43 -15.25 11.24 -18.51
N CYS A 44 -15.21 11.40 -19.83
CA CYS A 44 -14.34 10.67 -20.73
C CYS A 44 -13.43 11.68 -21.43
N LEU A 45 -12.14 11.73 -21.08
CA LEU A 45 -11.20 12.70 -21.66
C LEU A 45 -10.04 11.98 -22.31
N LYS A 46 -9.66 12.41 -23.52
CA LYS A 46 -8.43 11.95 -24.18
C LYS A 46 -7.53 13.09 -24.57
N GLY A 47 -6.24 12.96 -24.31
CA GLY A 47 -5.24 13.95 -24.71
C GLY A 47 -5.47 15.30 -24.04
N VAL A 48 -5.20 15.38 -22.73
CA VAL A 48 -5.33 16.62 -21.95
C VAL A 48 -3.95 17.03 -21.43
N LYS A 49 -3.53 18.30 -21.62
CA LYS A 49 -2.26 18.74 -21.03
C LYS A 49 -2.39 19.04 -19.54
N GLY A 50 -3.41 19.76 -19.12
CA GLY A 50 -3.70 20.04 -17.72
C GLY A 50 -5.17 19.84 -17.37
N LEU A 51 -5.43 19.06 -16.33
CA LEU A 51 -6.76 18.83 -15.77
C LEU A 51 -6.76 19.17 -14.27
N ALA A 52 -7.57 20.15 -13.88
CA ALA A 52 -7.84 20.49 -12.49
C ALA A 52 -9.32 20.31 -12.18
N VAL A 53 -9.64 19.53 -11.15
CA VAL A 53 -11.03 19.25 -10.77
C VAL A 53 -11.17 19.39 -9.26
N CYS A 54 -12.10 20.24 -8.83
CA CYS A 54 -12.49 20.43 -7.44
C CYS A 54 -13.98 20.15 -7.31
N LEU A 55 -14.35 19.13 -6.54
CA LEU A 55 -15.72 18.64 -6.45
C LEU A 55 -16.16 18.47 -5.00
N ASP A 56 -17.39 18.88 -4.72
CA ASP A 56 -18.01 18.71 -3.41
C ASP A 56 -19.42 18.13 -3.56
N GLY A 57 -19.78 17.22 -2.66
CA GLY A 57 -21.11 16.62 -2.59
C GLY A 57 -21.49 15.87 -3.88
N ILE A 58 -20.75 14.81 -4.21
CA ILE A 58 -21.02 13.98 -5.39
C ILE A 58 -21.58 12.63 -4.98
N LYS A 59 -22.73 12.24 -5.50
CA LYS A 59 -23.26 10.90 -5.19
C LYS A 59 -22.51 9.82 -6.00
N GLU A 60 -22.40 9.96 -7.32
CA GLU A 60 -21.76 8.95 -8.17
C GLU A 60 -20.90 9.61 -9.24
N MET A 61 -19.67 9.12 -9.40
CA MET A 61 -18.73 9.62 -10.38
C MET A 61 -17.92 8.51 -11.04
N ALA A 62 -17.80 8.61 -12.35
CA ALA A 62 -16.92 7.77 -13.17
C ALA A 62 -16.03 8.66 -14.05
N LEU A 63 -14.71 8.46 -13.98
CA LEU A 63 -13.74 9.11 -14.87
C LEU A 63 -12.99 8.06 -15.68
N CYS A 64 -12.94 8.26 -16.99
CA CYS A 64 -12.13 7.46 -17.92
C CYS A 64 -11.20 8.42 -18.68
N LEU A 65 -9.91 8.42 -18.33
CA LEU A 65 -8.96 9.43 -18.82
C LEU A 65 -7.76 8.74 -19.46
N ASP A 66 -7.39 9.21 -20.65
CA ASP A 66 -6.31 8.62 -21.46
C ASP A 66 -5.38 9.73 -21.97
N GLY A 67 -4.08 9.57 -21.74
CA GLY A 67 -3.07 10.51 -22.24
C GLY A 67 -3.16 11.89 -21.58
N ILE A 68 -2.99 11.94 -20.26
CA ILE A 68 -3.02 13.19 -19.49
C ILE A 68 -1.60 13.54 -19.03
N LYS A 69 -1.15 14.77 -19.29
CA LYS A 69 0.18 15.20 -18.82
C LYS A 69 0.16 15.55 -17.34
N GLU A 70 -0.75 16.41 -16.89
CA GLU A 70 -0.84 16.83 -15.49
C GLU A 70 -2.29 16.79 -15.02
N MET A 71 -2.51 16.18 -13.85
CA MET A 71 -3.84 16.06 -13.25
C MET A 71 -3.81 16.37 -11.75
N ALA A 72 -4.74 17.21 -11.32
CA ALA A 72 -5.04 17.45 -9.92
C ALA A 72 -6.54 17.26 -9.66
N LEU A 73 -6.87 16.34 -8.75
CA LEU A 73 -8.24 16.03 -8.37
C LEU A 73 -8.39 16.26 -6.86
N CYS A 74 -9.31 17.14 -6.46
CA CYS A 74 -9.70 17.36 -5.07
C CYS A 74 -11.19 17.06 -4.93
N LEU A 75 -11.56 16.07 -4.13
CA LEU A 75 -12.96 15.72 -3.92
C LEU A 75 -13.31 15.56 -2.45
N ASN A 76 -14.42 16.19 -2.07
CA ASN A 76 -15.02 16.07 -0.74
C ASN A 76 -16.42 15.47 -0.85
N GLY A 77 -16.73 14.52 0.02
CA GLY A 77 -18.08 13.96 0.13
C GLY A 77 -18.53 13.22 -1.14
N VAL A 78 -17.90 12.08 -1.43
CA VAL A 78 -18.25 11.25 -2.60
C VAL A 78 -18.84 9.90 -2.17
N LYS A 79 -20.05 9.55 -2.61
CA LYS A 79 -20.60 8.23 -2.25
C LYS A 79 -19.97 7.09 -3.08
N ARG A 80 -19.73 7.28 -4.37
CA ARG A 80 -19.05 6.30 -5.23
C ARG A 80 -18.15 7.00 -6.24
N LEU A 81 -16.87 6.63 -6.26
CA LEU A 81 -15.88 7.09 -7.22
C LEU A 81 -15.23 5.91 -7.93
N ALA A 82 -15.24 5.93 -9.26
CA ALA A 82 -14.49 5.01 -10.11
C ALA A 82 -13.57 5.80 -11.05
N LEU A 83 -12.27 5.51 -11.03
CA LEU A 83 -11.29 6.09 -11.96
C LEU A 83 -10.64 4.97 -12.79
N CYS A 84 -10.66 5.12 -14.11
CA CYS A 84 -9.89 4.31 -15.05
C CYS A 84 -8.95 5.25 -15.82
N LEU A 85 -7.65 5.18 -15.54
CA LEU A 85 -6.67 6.12 -16.07
C LEU A 85 -5.55 5.39 -16.81
N ASP A 86 -5.19 5.88 -17.98
CA ASP A 86 -4.08 5.35 -18.78
C ASP A 86 -3.18 6.48 -19.27
N GLY A 87 -1.87 6.24 -19.25
CA GLY A 87 -0.87 7.16 -19.78
C GLY A 87 -0.86 8.53 -19.10
N ILE A 88 -0.72 8.55 -17.76
CA ILE A 88 -0.65 9.79 -16.99
C ILE A 88 0.79 10.11 -16.60
N LYS A 89 1.26 11.32 -16.91
CA LYS A 89 2.63 11.70 -16.54
C LYS A 89 2.72 12.06 -15.05
N GLU A 90 1.89 12.97 -14.55
CA GLU A 90 1.86 13.36 -13.14
C GLU A 90 0.42 13.49 -12.64
N MET A 91 0.11 12.89 -11.48
CA MET A 91 -1.21 12.93 -10.87
C MET A 91 -1.13 13.18 -9.36
N ALA A 92 -1.96 14.10 -8.88
CA ALA A 92 -2.25 14.31 -7.47
C ALA A 92 -3.76 14.12 -7.22
N LEU A 93 -4.09 13.29 -6.23
CA LEU A 93 -5.48 13.03 -5.81
C LEU A 93 -5.63 13.25 -4.30
N CYS A 94 -6.51 14.17 -3.94
CA CYS A 94 -6.91 14.40 -2.56
C CYS A 94 -8.39 14.04 -2.41
N LEU A 95 -8.71 13.05 -1.56
CA LEU A 95 -10.08 12.66 -1.27
C LEU A 95 -10.37 12.75 0.21
N ASN A 96 -11.52 13.34 0.56
CA ASN A 96 -12.05 13.30 1.91
C ASN A 96 -13.49 12.82 1.92
N GLY A 97 -13.77 11.78 2.70
CA GLY A 97 -15.12 11.26 2.90
C GLY A 97 -15.64 10.56 1.66
N VAL A 98 -15.14 9.35 1.39
CA VAL A 98 -15.61 8.51 0.29
C VAL A 98 -16.16 7.18 0.77
N LYS A 99 -17.38 6.84 0.36
CA LYS A 99 -17.95 5.54 0.77
C LYS A 99 -17.37 4.36 -0.02
N ARG A 100 -17.16 4.52 -1.32
CA ARG A 100 -16.55 3.50 -2.18
C ARG A 100 -15.63 4.13 -3.21
N LEU A 101 -14.39 3.67 -3.24
CA LEU A 101 -13.36 4.11 -4.16
C LEU A 101 -12.82 2.91 -4.95
N ALA A 102 -12.87 2.99 -6.27
CA ALA A 102 -12.22 2.04 -7.17
C ALA A 102 -11.29 2.79 -8.12
N LEU A 103 -10.03 2.36 -8.17
CA LEU A 103 -8.98 2.98 -8.95
C LEU A 103 -8.27 1.91 -9.79
N CYS A 104 -8.30 2.06 -11.11
CA CYS A 104 -7.51 1.25 -12.04
C CYS A 104 -6.63 2.20 -12.86
N LEU A 105 -5.31 2.14 -12.66
CA LEU A 105 -4.38 3.01 -13.38
C LEU A 105 -3.27 2.20 -14.04
N ASP A 106 -2.93 2.58 -15.26
CA ASP A 106 -1.83 2.01 -16.05
C ASP A 106 -0.92 3.13 -16.58
N GLY A 107 0.37 2.83 -16.68
CA GLY A 107 1.35 3.73 -17.30
C GLY A 107 1.49 5.09 -16.60
N ILE A 108 1.73 5.11 -15.29
CA ILE A 108 1.81 6.35 -14.50
C ILE A 108 3.27 6.70 -14.17
N LYS A 109 3.71 7.90 -14.50
CA LYS A 109 5.10 8.31 -14.15
C LYS A 109 5.22 8.81 -12.70
N GLY A 110 4.28 9.61 -12.21
CA GLY A 110 4.25 10.04 -10.81
C GLY A 110 2.83 10.08 -10.27
N LEU A 111 2.61 9.43 -9.12
CA LEU A 111 1.31 9.36 -8.46
C LEU A 111 1.42 9.70 -6.97
N ALA A 112 0.67 10.70 -6.53
CA ALA A 112 0.49 11.05 -5.14
C ALA A 112 -0.99 10.97 -4.75
N LEU A 113 -1.35 10.12 -3.78
CA LEU A 113 -2.70 10.06 -3.23
C LEU A 113 -2.70 10.40 -1.73
N CYS A 114 -3.59 11.31 -1.33
CA CYS A 114 -3.87 11.66 0.06
C CYS A 114 -5.35 11.42 0.34
N LEU A 115 -5.68 10.31 1.00
CA LEU A 115 -7.07 9.85 1.13
C LEU A 115 -7.48 9.68 2.59
N ASN A 116 -8.53 10.39 3.00
CA ASN A 116 -9.02 10.38 4.37
C ASN A 116 -10.47 9.91 4.44
N SER A 117 -10.80 9.15 5.49
CA SER A 117 -12.17 8.73 5.79
C SER A 117 -12.84 7.95 4.66
N ILE A 118 -12.21 6.85 4.23
CA ILE A 118 -12.73 5.99 3.16
C ILE A 118 -13.31 4.70 3.76
N LYS A 119 -14.54 4.33 3.38
CA LYS A 119 -15.12 3.08 3.87
C LYS A 119 -14.56 1.85 3.15
N GLU A 120 -14.52 1.86 1.82
CA GLU A 120 -14.03 0.74 1.01
C GLU A 120 -13.17 1.29 -0.13
N MET A 121 -11.95 0.80 -0.26
CA MET A 121 -11.01 1.18 -1.31
C MET A 121 -10.42 -0.05 -2.00
N ALA A 122 -10.44 -0.03 -3.33
CA ALA A 122 -9.68 -0.94 -4.19
C ALA A 122 -8.80 -0.12 -5.15
N LEU A 123 -7.50 -0.44 -5.19
CA LEU A 123 -6.53 0.20 -6.08
C LEU A 123 -5.70 -0.85 -6.81
N CYS A 124 -5.79 -0.82 -8.13
CA CYS A 124 -5.00 -1.64 -9.04
C CYS A 124 -4.08 -0.72 -9.85
N LEU A 125 -2.77 -0.96 -9.76
CA LEU A 125 -1.75 -0.19 -10.47
C LEU A 125 -0.84 -1.12 -11.28
N ASN A 126 -0.63 -0.77 -12.54
CA ASN A 126 0.38 -1.40 -13.38
C ASN A 126 1.34 -0.33 -13.92
N GLY A 127 2.65 -0.60 -13.84
CA GLY A 127 3.66 0.25 -14.46
C GLY A 127 3.71 1.66 -13.88
N VAL A 128 4.14 1.79 -12.62
CA VAL A 128 4.31 3.10 -11.97
C VAL A 128 5.77 3.38 -11.63
N LYS A 129 6.28 4.55 -12.02
CA LYS A 129 7.66 4.91 -11.69
C LYS A 129 7.79 5.35 -10.24
N GLU A 130 6.97 6.29 -9.78
CA GLU A 130 7.00 6.80 -8.41
C GLU A 130 5.57 6.87 -7.84
N LEU A 131 5.37 6.25 -6.67
CA LEU A 131 4.10 6.21 -5.96
C LEU A 131 4.27 6.61 -4.50
N ALA A 132 3.51 7.60 -4.07
CA ALA A 132 3.33 7.99 -2.67
C ALA A 132 1.85 7.89 -2.28
N LEU A 133 1.56 7.12 -1.23
CA LEU A 133 0.21 7.02 -0.65
C LEU A 133 0.23 7.42 0.82
N CYS A 134 -0.62 8.36 1.18
CA CYS A 134 -0.95 8.72 2.56
C CYS A 134 -2.43 8.42 2.79
N LEU A 135 -2.76 7.42 3.62
CA LEU A 135 -4.15 7.03 3.89
C LEU A 135 -4.44 7.08 5.39
N ASP A 136 -5.57 7.68 5.76
CA ASP A 136 -6.03 7.75 7.13
C ASP A 136 -7.52 7.38 7.25
N GLY A 137 -7.84 6.57 8.26
CA GLY A 137 -9.21 6.23 8.62
C GLY A 137 -9.92 5.40 7.54
N ILE A 138 -9.30 4.30 7.11
CA ILE A 138 -9.85 3.40 6.08
C ILE A 138 -10.45 2.14 6.71
N LYS A 139 -11.69 1.77 6.37
CA LYS A 139 -12.29 0.53 6.93
C LYS A 139 -11.86 -0.74 6.18
N GLY A 140 -11.73 -0.69 4.86
CA GLY A 140 -11.27 -1.81 4.05
C GLY A 140 -10.43 -1.33 2.88
N LEU A 141 -9.19 -1.83 2.80
CA LEU A 141 -8.20 -1.45 1.81
C LEU A 141 -7.68 -2.68 1.07
N ALA A 142 -7.82 -2.69 -0.26
CA ALA A 142 -7.21 -3.68 -1.14
C ALA A 142 -6.30 -2.99 -2.16
N LEU A 143 -5.03 -3.38 -2.17
CA LEU A 143 -4.00 -2.84 -3.06
C LEU A 143 -3.37 -3.96 -3.88
N CYS A 144 -3.32 -3.80 -5.20
CA CYS A 144 -2.67 -4.72 -6.14
C CYS A 144 -1.76 -3.93 -7.07
N LEU A 145 -0.45 -3.96 -6.85
CA LEU A 145 0.50 -3.10 -7.57
C LEU A 145 1.58 -3.94 -8.25
N ASN A 146 1.74 -3.76 -9.56
CA ASN A 146 2.72 -4.48 -10.38
C ASN A 146 3.68 -3.51 -11.08
N GLY A 147 4.97 -3.83 -11.04
CA GLY A 147 5.99 -3.09 -11.78
C GLY A 147 6.17 -1.67 -11.25
N ILE A 148 6.52 -1.53 -9.96
CA ILE A 148 6.70 -0.24 -9.30
C ILE A 148 8.19 0.05 -9.09
N LYS A 149 8.69 1.21 -9.55
CA LYS A 149 10.11 1.55 -9.31
C LYS A 149 10.35 2.09 -7.89
N GLY A 150 9.50 2.99 -7.38
CA GLY A 150 9.58 3.49 -6.01
C GLY A 150 8.20 3.58 -5.38
N LEU A 151 8.03 2.96 -4.22
CA LEU A 151 6.79 2.94 -3.45
C LEU A 151 7.02 3.41 -2.02
N ALA A 152 6.29 4.44 -1.60
CA ALA A 152 6.18 4.89 -0.23
C ALA A 152 4.71 4.84 0.22
N LEU A 153 4.41 4.08 1.28
CA LEU A 153 3.09 4.06 1.93
C LEU A 153 3.20 4.54 3.38
N CYS A 154 2.36 5.49 3.75
CA CYS A 154 2.11 5.92 5.13
C CYS A 154 0.63 5.71 5.44
N LEU A 155 0.30 4.70 6.24
CA LEU A 155 -1.09 4.35 6.52
C LEU A 155 -1.37 4.37 8.02
N ASP A 156 -2.47 5.00 8.42
CA ASP A 156 -2.94 5.06 9.80
C ASP A 156 -4.42 4.71 9.90
N GLY A 157 -4.81 4.08 11.01
CA GLY A 157 -6.21 3.84 11.34
C GLY A 157 -6.94 2.91 10.36
N ILE A 158 -6.28 1.85 9.88
CA ILE A 158 -6.89 0.90 8.93
C ILE A 158 -7.49 -0.31 9.67
N LYS A 159 -8.76 -0.63 9.39
CA LYS A 159 -9.37 -1.84 9.98
C LYS A 159 -8.88 -3.12 9.30
N GLU A 160 -9.02 -3.22 7.98
CA GLU A 160 -8.61 -4.40 7.22
C GLU A 160 -7.82 -3.98 5.98
N MET A 161 -6.64 -4.58 5.79
CA MET A 161 -5.75 -4.30 4.67
C MET A 161 -5.25 -5.60 4.03
N ALA A 162 -5.34 -5.64 2.70
CA ALA A 162 -4.64 -6.61 1.86
C ALA A 162 -3.77 -5.84 0.84
N LEU A 163 -2.48 -6.19 0.77
CA LEU A 163 -1.55 -5.63 -0.20
C LEU A 163 -0.80 -6.74 -0.92
N CYS A 164 -0.95 -6.74 -2.24
CA CYS A 164 -0.21 -7.60 -3.16
C CYS A 164 0.74 -6.75 -4.00
N LEU A 165 2.03 -7.07 -3.97
CA LEU A 165 3.07 -6.41 -4.77
C LEU A 165 3.82 -7.42 -5.62
N ASN A 166 4.02 -7.11 -6.90
CA ASN A 166 4.92 -7.86 -7.76
C ASN A 166 5.90 -6.92 -8.48
N GLY A 167 7.19 -7.18 -8.31
CA GLY A 167 8.25 -6.47 -9.03
C GLY A 167 8.39 -5.02 -8.56
N VAL A 168 8.99 -4.84 -7.38
CA VAL A 168 9.25 -3.50 -6.81
C VAL A 168 10.74 -3.26 -6.59
N LYS A 169 11.26 -2.13 -7.08
CA LYS A 169 12.68 -1.81 -6.89
C LYS A 169 13.00 -1.22 -5.52
N GLY A 170 12.14 -0.37 -4.97
CA GLY A 170 12.27 0.19 -3.63
C GLY A 170 10.92 0.33 -2.96
N LEU A 171 10.79 -0.23 -1.75
CA LEU A 171 9.58 -0.19 -0.95
C LEU A 171 9.88 0.37 0.45
N ALA A 172 9.14 1.40 0.83
CA ALA A 172 9.07 1.92 2.20
C ALA A 172 7.62 1.89 2.69
N LEU A 173 7.38 1.22 3.82
CA LEU A 173 6.06 1.09 4.44
C LEU A 173 6.12 1.55 5.90
N CYS A 174 5.28 2.51 6.26
CA CYS A 174 5.03 2.94 7.63
C CYS A 174 3.55 2.73 7.93
N LEU A 175 3.23 1.78 8.79
CA LEU A 175 1.84 1.44 9.14
C LEU A 175 1.62 1.57 10.65
N ASP A 176 0.56 2.27 11.03
CA ASP A 176 0.14 2.42 12.42
C ASP A 176 -1.32 1.99 12.60
N SER A 177 -1.63 1.43 13.77
CA SER A 177 -2.99 1.19 14.25
C SER A 177 -3.85 0.35 13.30
N ILE A 178 -3.28 -0.76 12.79
CA ILE A 178 -3.96 -1.67 11.86
C ILE A 178 -4.57 -2.88 12.60
N LYS A 179 -5.84 -3.21 12.35
CA LYS A 179 -6.44 -4.40 13.00
C LYS A 179 -6.11 -5.71 12.27
N GLY A 180 -6.17 -5.73 10.94
CA GLY A 180 -5.81 -6.91 10.15
C GLY A 180 -4.98 -6.51 8.93
N LEU A 181 -3.79 -7.07 8.82
CA LEU A 181 -2.82 -6.78 7.77
C LEU A 181 -2.36 -8.07 7.09
N ALA A 182 -2.65 -8.19 5.80
CA ALA A 182 -2.16 -9.27 4.95
C ALA A 182 -1.28 -8.68 3.83
N LEU A 183 -0.04 -9.15 3.76
CA LEU A 183 0.98 -8.70 2.80
C LEU A 183 1.50 -9.89 2.00
N CYS A 184 1.42 -9.82 0.68
CA CYS A 184 2.00 -10.80 -0.24
C CYS A 184 2.89 -10.08 -1.26
N LEU A 185 4.21 -10.18 -1.11
CA LEU A 185 5.15 -9.42 -1.93
C LEU A 185 6.15 -10.36 -2.62
N ASP A 186 6.30 -10.19 -3.92
CA ASP A 186 7.19 -10.99 -4.77
C ASP A 186 8.13 -10.10 -5.59
N GLY A 187 9.40 -10.50 -5.67
CA GLY A 187 10.41 -9.83 -6.49
C GLY A 187 10.71 -8.41 -6.03
N ILE A 188 11.18 -8.25 -4.79
CA ILE A 188 11.47 -6.95 -4.19
C ILE A 188 12.98 -6.75 -4.05
N LYS A 189 13.52 -5.65 -4.59
CA LYS A 189 14.96 -5.40 -4.48
C LYS A 189 15.35 -4.86 -3.10
N GLU A 190 14.72 -3.79 -2.64
CA GLU A 190 14.98 -3.16 -1.35
C GLU A 190 13.66 -2.86 -0.65
N MET A 191 13.57 -3.24 0.63
CA MET A 191 12.36 -3.12 1.43
C MET A 191 12.68 -2.68 2.86
N ALA A 192 11.95 -1.68 3.34
CA ALA A 192 11.91 -1.26 4.74
C ALA A 192 10.45 -1.19 5.21
N LEU A 193 10.11 -1.92 6.28
CA LEU A 193 8.81 -1.84 6.95
C LEU A 193 8.99 -1.39 8.40
N CYS A 194 8.17 -0.42 8.79
CA CYS A 194 7.97 0.01 10.16
C CYS A 194 6.49 -0.18 10.51
N LEU A 195 6.18 -1.10 11.43
CA LEU A 195 4.81 -1.41 11.83
C LEU A 195 4.62 -1.15 13.33
N ASN A 196 3.59 -0.40 13.70
CA ASN A 196 3.22 -0.17 15.10
C ASN A 196 1.74 -0.52 15.33
N GLY A 197 1.44 -1.15 16.47
CA GLY A 197 0.07 -1.31 16.93
C GLY A 197 -0.79 -2.21 16.03
N ILE A 198 -0.23 -3.32 15.56
CA ILE A 198 -0.94 -4.25 14.67
C ILE A 198 -1.58 -5.39 15.45
N LYS A 199 -2.89 -5.65 15.26
CA LYS A 199 -3.54 -6.78 15.95
C LYS A 199 -3.28 -8.14 15.29
N GLY A 200 -3.27 -8.20 13.96
CA GLY A 200 -2.98 -9.42 13.21
C GLY A 200 -2.17 -9.11 11.97
N LEU A 201 -1.00 -9.72 11.84
CA LEU A 201 -0.10 -9.60 10.70
C LEU A 201 0.13 -10.97 10.06
N ALA A 202 -0.14 -11.06 8.76
CA ALA A 202 0.34 -12.14 7.90
C ALA A 202 1.22 -11.54 6.79
N LEU A 203 2.48 -11.98 6.69
CA LEU A 203 3.43 -11.53 5.68
C LEU A 203 4.01 -12.73 4.94
N CYS A 204 3.84 -12.76 3.63
CA CYS A 204 4.49 -13.70 2.73
C CYS A 204 5.42 -12.95 1.79
N LEU A 205 6.71 -13.27 1.80
CA LEU A 205 7.72 -12.68 0.93
C LEU A 205 8.46 -13.74 0.13
N ASN A 206 8.58 -13.50 -1.18
CA ASN A 206 9.41 -14.32 -2.06
C ASN A 206 10.39 -13.44 -2.82
N GLY A 207 11.66 -13.84 -2.83
CA GLY A 207 12.70 -13.21 -3.66
C GLY A 207 12.99 -11.76 -3.27
N VAL A 208 13.64 -11.56 -2.13
CA VAL A 208 14.02 -10.21 -1.63
C VAL A 208 15.53 -10.04 -1.56
N LYS A 209 16.08 -8.96 -2.13
CA LYS A 209 17.54 -8.72 -2.02
C LYS A 209 17.92 -8.12 -0.66
N ALA A 210 17.19 -7.14 -0.15
CA ALA A 210 17.44 -6.57 1.17
C ALA A 210 16.12 -6.25 1.86
N LEU A 211 15.96 -6.76 3.08
CA LEU A 211 14.77 -6.60 3.90
C LEU A 211 15.17 -6.09 5.29
N ALA A 212 14.59 -4.96 5.68
CA ALA A 212 14.61 -4.46 7.04
C ALA A 212 13.18 -4.36 7.58
N LEU A 213 12.96 -4.96 8.74
CA LEU A 213 11.67 -5.04 9.43
C LEU A 213 11.83 -4.51 10.85
N CYS A 214 11.07 -3.48 11.21
CA CYS A 214 10.95 -2.97 12.58
C CYS A 214 9.47 -3.02 12.99
N LEU A 215 9.14 -3.82 14.00
CA LEU A 215 7.76 -4.00 14.42
C LEU A 215 7.64 -3.86 15.94
N ASP A 216 6.65 -3.08 16.36
CA ASP A 216 6.36 -2.81 17.77
C ASP A 216 4.87 -3.02 18.07
N GLY A 217 4.58 -3.63 19.21
CA GLY A 217 3.23 -3.81 19.71
C GLY A 217 2.33 -4.66 18.78
N ILE A 218 2.76 -5.89 18.49
CA ILE A 218 2.01 -6.80 17.61
C ILE A 218 1.32 -7.89 18.44
N LYS A 219 0.01 -8.08 18.25
CA LYS A 219 -0.69 -9.15 18.99
C LYS A 219 -0.40 -10.54 18.39
N GLU A 220 -0.71 -10.76 17.13
CA GLU A 220 -0.46 -12.02 16.43
C GLU A 220 0.27 -11.79 15.12
N MET A 221 1.31 -12.59 14.86
CA MET A 221 2.16 -12.44 13.69
C MET A 221 2.52 -13.81 13.09
N ALA A 222 2.34 -13.93 11.78
CA ALA A 222 2.86 -15.01 10.96
C ALA A 222 3.68 -14.44 9.80
N LEU A 223 4.96 -14.79 9.73
CA LEU A 223 5.87 -14.40 8.67
C LEU A 223 6.40 -15.64 7.93
N CYS A 224 6.25 -15.68 6.61
CA CYS A 224 6.81 -16.70 5.73
C CYS A 224 7.69 -16.04 4.68
N LEU A 225 9.00 -16.22 4.80
CA LEU A 225 9.97 -15.51 3.97
C LEU A 225 10.88 -16.51 3.23
N ASN A 226 10.88 -16.47 1.90
CA ASN A 226 11.69 -17.33 1.06
C ASN A 226 12.65 -16.53 0.17
N GLY A 227 13.91 -16.98 0.11
CA GLY A 227 14.87 -16.49 -0.87
C GLY A 227 15.32 -15.07 -0.61
N ILE A 228 15.76 -14.77 0.62
CA ILE A 228 16.22 -13.44 1.00
C ILE A 228 17.74 -13.39 1.10
N LYS A 229 18.37 -12.39 0.44
CA LYS A 229 19.84 -12.25 0.56
C LYS A 229 20.26 -11.63 1.89
N ARG A 230 19.55 -10.62 2.39
CA ARG A 230 19.81 -9.99 3.69
C ARG A 230 18.51 -9.66 4.39
N LEU A 231 18.34 -10.19 5.60
CA LEU A 231 17.19 -9.96 6.47
C LEU A 231 17.68 -9.39 7.81
N ALA A 232 17.18 -8.22 8.17
CA ALA A 232 17.25 -7.67 9.52
C ALA A 232 15.82 -7.53 10.06
N LEU A 233 15.54 -8.17 11.20
CA LEU A 233 14.23 -8.13 11.86
C LEU A 233 14.42 -7.72 13.32
N CYS A 234 13.75 -6.62 13.68
CA CYS A 234 13.64 -6.12 15.05
C CYS A 234 12.18 -6.21 15.48
N LEU A 235 11.91 -6.95 16.55
CA LEU A 235 10.58 -7.09 17.15
C LEU A 235 10.60 -6.64 18.60
N ASN A 236 9.61 -5.84 18.99
CA ASN A 236 9.35 -5.49 20.37
C ASN A 236 7.88 -5.71 20.72
N GLY A 237 7.61 -6.38 21.83
CA GLY A 237 6.25 -6.55 22.36
C GLY A 237 5.34 -7.35 21.41
N VAL A 238 5.58 -8.66 21.31
CA VAL A 238 4.77 -9.56 20.48
C VAL A 238 4.07 -10.63 21.34
N LYS A 239 2.76 -10.83 21.20
CA LYS A 239 2.11 -11.91 21.96
C LYS A 239 2.31 -13.29 21.32
N GLY A 240 2.09 -13.42 20.03
CA GLY A 240 2.32 -14.67 19.29
C GLY A 240 3.11 -14.42 18.01
N LEU A 241 4.25 -15.10 17.87
CA LEU A 241 5.10 -15.05 16.69
C LEU A 241 5.25 -16.44 16.07
N ALA A 242 4.91 -16.57 14.80
CA ALA A 242 5.32 -17.69 13.95
C ALA A 242 6.21 -17.17 12.82
N LEU A 243 7.43 -17.69 12.73
CA LEU A 243 8.41 -17.31 11.72
C LEU A 243 8.88 -18.54 10.95
N CYS A 244 8.67 -18.54 9.64
CA CYS A 244 9.17 -19.56 8.73
C CYS A 244 10.12 -18.88 7.72
N LEU A 245 11.41 -19.22 7.80
CA LEU A 245 12.45 -18.67 6.93
C LEU A 245 13.09 -19.79 6.12
N ASP A 246 13.16 -19.59 4.80
CA ASP A 246 13.80 -20.53 3.88
C ASP A 246 14.76 -19.81 2.93
N GLY A 247 15.98 -20.34 2.78
CA GLY A 247 16.96 -19.85 1.81
C GLY A 247 17.45 -18.43 2.09
N ILE A 248 17.86 -18.14 3.33
CA ILE A 248 18.36 -16.82 3.73
C ILE A 248 19.89 -16.80 3.75
N LYS A 249 20.52 -15.84 3.04
CA LYS A 249 21.99 -15.75 3.04
C LYS A 249 22.57 -15.08 4.29
N GLY A 250 21.92 -14.04 4.79
CA GLY A 250 22.33 -13.33 6.00
C GLY A 250 21.11 -12.92 6.81
N LEU A 251 21.02 -13.40 8.03
CA LEU A 251 19.90 -13.20 8.94
C LEU A 251 20.38 -12.52 10.22
N ALA A 252 19.74 -11.42 10.60
CA ALA A 252 19.90 -10.78 11.91
C ALA A 252 18.53 -10.63 12.57
N LEU A 253 18.37 -11.25 13.74
CA LEU A 253 17.14 -11.22 14.53
C LEU A 253 17.41 -10.57 15.89
N CYS A 254 16.64 -9.54 16.23
CA CYS A 254 16.62 -8.92 17.56
C CYS A 254 15.18 -8.93 18.07
N LEU A 255 14.88 -9.81 19.02
CA LEU A 255 13.52 -10.06 19.48
C LEU A 255 13.42 -9.77 20.98
N ASN A 256 12.52 -8.85 21.36
CA ASN A 256 12.32 -8.43 22.75
C ASN A 256 10.85 -8.56 23.16
N GLY A 257 10.60 -9.15 24.33
CA GLY A 257 9.28 -9.18 24.96
C GLY A 257 8.27 -9.99 24.15
N ILE A 258 8.58 -11.27 23.93
CA ILE A 258 7.71 -12.17 23.17
C ILE A 258 7.11 -13.22 24.08
N LYS A 259 5.78 -13.35 24.08
CA LYS A 259 5.11 -14.35 24.92
C LYS A 259 5.25 -15.75 24.34
N GLU A 260 4.81 -15.96 23.11
CA GLU A 260 4.90 -17.26 22.43
C GLU A 260 5.60 -17.11 21.09
N MET A 261 6.56 -18.00 20.82
CA MET A 261 7.34 -17.99 19.59
C MET A 261 7.52 -19.39 19.01
N ALA A 262 7.28 -19.52 17.71
CA ALA A 262 7.69 -20.66 16.90
C ALA A 262 8.60 -20.19 15.77
N LEU A 263 9.80 -20.76 15.69
CA LEU A 263 10.79 -20.48 14.65
C LEU A 263 11.08 -21.76 13.85
N CYS A 264 10.89 -21.70 12.54
CA CYS A 264 11.30 -22.71 11.59
C CYS A 264 12.30 -22.09 10.60
N LEU A 265 13.55 -22.53 10.65
CA LEU A 265 14.64 -21.95 9.87
C LEU A 265 15.29 -23.03 9.01
N ASN A 266 15.24 -22.88 7.69
CA ASN A 266 15.88 -23.78 6.73
C ASN A 266 16.85 -23.03 5.82
N GLY A 267 18.05 -23.58 5.62
CA GLY A 267 18.98 -23.10 4.60
C GLY A 267 19.52 -21.71 4.89
N ILE A 268 19.89 -21.44 6.15
CA ILE A 268 20.45 -20.16 6.57
C ILE A 268 21.98 -20.21 6.55
N LYS A 269 22.61 -19.34 5.75
CA LYS A 269 24.08 -19.32 5.62
C LYS A 269 24.77 -18.62 6.78
N GLU A 270 24.31 -17.43 7.15
CA GLU A 270 24.86 -16.63 8.26
C GLU A 270 23.70 -16.15 9.11
N MET A 271 23.77 -16.36 10.43
CA MET A 271 22.73 -15.94 11.37
C MET A 271 23.33 -15.23 12.57
N ALA A 272 22.67 -14.17 13.04
CA ALA A 272 22.89 -13.59 14.36
C ALA A 272 21.55 -13.47 15.07
N LEU A 273 21.48 -14.01 16.29
CA LEU A 273 20.25 -14.05 17.07
C LEU A 273 20.45 -13.40 18.45
N CYS A 274 19.62 -12.40 18.75
CA CYS A 274 19.53 -11.75 20.05
C CYS A 274 18.09 -11.87 20.57
N LEU A 275 17.93 -12.51 21.72
CA LEU A 275 16.63 -12.76 22.34
C LEU A 275 16.62 -12.19 23.76
N ASN A 276 15.60 -11.40 24.08
CA ASN A 276 15.37 -10.89 25.42
C ASN A 276 13.89 -11.07 25.82
N GLY A 277 13.63 -11.66 26.99
CA GLY A 277 12.29 -11.72 27.57
C GLY A 277 11.32 -12.55 26.74
N ILE A 278 11.68 -13.81 26.49
CA ILE A 278 10.84 -14.78 25.77
C ILE A 278 10.24 -15.76 26.77
N ASN A 279 8.90 -15.90 26.83
CA ASN A 279 8.31 -16.89 27.73
C ASN A 279 8.41 -18.30 27.16
N GLU A 280 7.83 -18.53 25.98
CA GLU A 280 7.78 -19.86 25.35
C GLU A 280 8.38 -19.82 23.94
N MET A 281 9.28 -20.76 23.66
CA MET A 281 9.95 -20.87 22.36
C MET A 281 9.95 -22.32 21.85
N ALA A 282 9.50 -22.50 20.61
CA ALA A 282 9.69 -23.69 19.82
C ALA A 282 10.66 -23.41 18.66
N LEU A 283 11.67 -24.27 18.49
CA LEU A 283 12.72 -24.12 17.48
C LEU A 283 12.81 -25.37 16.60
N CYS A 284 12.75 -25.17 15.29
CA CYS A 284 13.09 -26.16 14.28
C CYS A 284 14.16 -25.57 13.34
N LEU A 285 15.32 -26.23 13.26
CA LEU A 285 16.49 -25.75 12.52
C LEU A 285 16.97 -26.84 11.56
N ASP A 286 17.12 -26.49 10.28
CA ASP A 286 17.75 -27.34 9.27
C ASP A 286 18.79 -26.53 8.47
N SER A 287 19.92 -27.16 8.17
CA SER A 287 20.92 -26.65 7.23
C SER A 287 21.45 -25.24 7.57
N ILE A 288 21.77 -25.02 8.85
CA ILE A 288 22.36 -23.78 9.39
C ILE A 288 23.88 -23.90 9.48
N LYS A 289 24.65 -22.96 8.91
CA LYS A 289 26.13 -23.05 8.92
C LYS A 289 26.80 -22.38 10.12
N GLU A 290 26.32 -21.20 10.53
CA GLU A 290 26.94 -20.40 11.59
C GLU A 290 25.87 -19.78 12.50
N LEU A 291 26.06 -19.85 13.82
CA LEU A 291 25.04 -19.48 14.81
C LEU A 291 25.61 -18.80 16.09
N PRO A 292 26.09 -17.56 16.02
CA PRO A 292 26.25 -16.71 17.20
C PRO A 292 24.90 -16.41 17.87
N LEU A 293 24.78 -16.78 19.15
CA LEU A 293 23.59 -16.64 19.98
C LEU A 293 23.86 -15.72 21.17
N CYS A 294 22.92 -14.80 21.42
CA CYS A 294 22.79 -14.08 22.69
C CYS A 294 21.38 -14.32 23.23
N LEU A 295 21.30 -14.95 24.40
CA LEU A 295 20.05 -15.30 25.06
C LEU A 295 20.00 -14.64 26.42
N ASP A 296 18.96 -13.86 26.68
CA ASP A 296 18.63 -13.34 28.00
C ASP A 296 17.13 -13.52 28.27
N GLY A 297 16.77 -14.00 29.46
CA GLY A 297 15.36 -14.13 29.87
C GLY A 297 14.47 -15.04 29.01
N VAL A 298 14.99 -16.17 28.49
CA VAL A 298 14.16 -17.22 27.88
C VAL A 298 13.72 -18.22 28.96
N LYS A 299 12.42 -18.37 29.19
CA LYS A 299 11.92 -19.25 30.28
C LYS A 299 11.78 -20.71 29.84
N GLU A 300 11.16 -20.95 28.69
CA GLU A 300 10.91 -22.30 28.17
C GLU A 300 11.34 -22.40 26.71
N MET A 301 12.15 -23.42 26.40
CA MET A 301 12.64 -23.69 25.07
C MET A 301 12.45 -25.18 24.73
N LEU A 302 11.80 -25.43 23.60
CA LEU A 302 11.55 -26.76 23.08
C LEU A 302 12.13 -26.86 21.65
N TYR A 303 12.92 -27.90 21.42
CA TYR A 303 13.45 -28.23 20.10
C TYR A 303 12.53 -29.28 19.45
N VAL A 304 12.10 -29.01 18.22
CA VAL A 304 11.25 -29.87 17.38
C VAL A 304 12.02 -30.25 16.12
#